data_AF-A0A2V9N5A7-F1
#
_entry.id   AF-A0A2V9N5A7-F1
#
_cell.length_a   1.000
_cell.length_b   1.000
_cell.length_c   1.000
_cell.angle_alpha   90.00
_cell.angle_beta   90.00
_cell.angle_gamma   90.00
#
_symmetry.space_group_name_H-M   'P 1'
#
loop_
_entity.id
_entity.type
_entity.pdbx_description
1 polymer ?
#
loop_
_entity_poly.entity_id
_entity_poly.type
_entity_poly.pdbx_seq_one_letter_code
_entity_poly.pdbx_strand_id
1 'polypeptide(L)'
;MTLLTTMGYGGSLADTGRAIGKTGDGGVDGVIKEDKLGLDLLYIQAKRWDNATVGSPEIQKFVGALHGKKAKKGIFITTSTFSKSAVEYAAGLDTKVILIDGAQLAEL
;
A
#
# COMPACT_ATOMS: atom_id res chain seq x y z
N MET A 1 10.88 3.90 9.57
CA MET A 1 11.30 4.81 8.48
C MET A 1 12.44 4.20 7.65
N THR A 2 12.46 2.88 7.43
CA THR A 2 13.63 2.19 6.81
C THR A 2 13.24 1.28 5.63
N LEU A 3 11.98 0.84 5.54
CA LEU A 3 11.52 -0.16 4.58
C LEU A 3 11.59 0.30 3.10
N LEU A 4 11.23 1.55 2.83
CA LEU A 4 11.10 2.07 1.46
C LEU A 4 12.46 2.41 0.83
N THR A 5 13.43 2.79 1.65
CA THR A 5 14.79 3.12 1.20
C THR A 5 15.57 1.87 0.80
N THR A 6 15.38 0.74 1.50
CA THR A 6 16.04 -0.53 1.19
C THR A 6 15.57 -1.13 -0.14
N MET A 7 14.33 -0.85 -0.57
CA MET A 7 13.75 -1.37 -1.82
C MET A 7 14.05 -0.51 -3.06
N GLY A 8 14.91 0.52 -2.94
CA GLY A 8 15.33 1.35 -4.08
C GLY A 8 14.32 2.40 -4.53
N TYR A 9 13.28 2.67 -3.73
CA TYR A 9 12.33 3.75 -3.99
C TYR A 9 12.78 5.06 -3.33
N GLY A 10 12.84 6.13 -4.14
CA GLY A 10 13.18 7.48 -3.68
C GLY A 10 14.55 7.93 -4.16
N GLY A 11 14.57 8.75 -5.22
CA GLY A 11 15.73 9.59 -5.46
C GLY A 11 15.95 10.51 -4.27
N SER A 12 17.19 10.58 -3.77
CA SER A 12 17.65 11.42 -2.63
C SER A 12 16.90 11.19 -1.30
N LEU A 13 17.66 10.88 -0.25
CA LEU A 13 17.19 10.74 1.14
C LEU A 13 16.26 11.87 1.63
N ALA A 14 16.31 13.05 1.00
CA ALA A 14 15.48 14.20 1.35
C ALA A 14 14.04 14.14 0.79
N ASP A 15 13.79 13.39 -0.29
CA ASP A 15 12.47 13.29 -0.93
C ASP A 15 11.67 12.08 -0.44
N THR A 16 12.32 10.99 -0.03
CA THR A 16 11.67 9.77 0.49
C THR A 16 10.90 10.03 1.79
N GLY A 17 11.34 11.00 2.60
CA GLY A 17 10.74 11.33 3.90
C GLY A 17 9.60 12.35 3.86
N ARG A 18 9.30 12.96 2.71
CA ARG A 18 8.43 14.16 2.66
C ARG A 18 6.96 13.90 2.32
N ALA A 19 6.58 12.65 2.04
CA ALA A 19 5.22 12.32 1.63
C ALA A 19 4.41 11.58 2.71
N ILE A 20 4.60 11.96 3.99
CA ILE A 20 3.60 11.71 5.04
C ILE A 20 2.45 12.71 4.80
N GLY A 21 1.64 12.42 3.79
CA GLY A 21 0.40 13.13 3.52
C GLY A 21 -0.59 12.84 4.64
N LYS A 22 -1.10 13.91 5.27
CA LYS A 22 -2.07 13.86 6.37
C LYS A 22 -3.16 12.81 6.13
N THR A 23 -3.24 11.88 7.07
CA THR A 23 -4.39 11.00 7.33
C THR A 23 -5.66 11.84 7.34
N GLY A 24 -6.68 11.49 6.53
CA GLY A 24 -7.93 12.26 6.54
C GLY A 24 -9.07 11.78 5.64
N ASP A 25 -8.82 11.41 4.38
CA ASP A 25 -9.90 11.56 3.37
C ASP A 25 -10.32 10.28 2.62
N GLY A 26 -10.37 9.12 3.29
CA GLY A 26 -11.13 7.96 2.78
C GLY A 26 -10.39 6.65 2.53
N GLY A 27 -9.42 6.29 3.37
CA GLY A 27 -8.80 4.95 3.36
C GLY A 27 -7.49 4.86 2.59
N VAL A 28 -6.61 5.85 2.73
CA VAL A 28 -5.20 5.78 2.34
C VAL A 28 -4.40 6.49 3.44
N ASP A 29 -3.37 5.83 3.94
CA ASP A 29 -2.55 6.34 5.05
C ASP A 29 -1.28 7.07 4.59
N GLY A 30 -0.84 6.84 3.35
CA GLY A 30 0.33 7.50 2.78
C GLY A 30 0.37 7.46 1.25
N VAL A 31 1.12 8.37 0.65
CA VAL A 31 1.34 8.45 -0.81
C VAL A 31 2.83 8.63 -1.03
N ILE A 32 3.41 7.88 -1.97
CA ILE A 32 4.83 7.94 -2.31
C ILE A 32 4.96 8.27 -3.78
N LYS A 33 5.89 9.16 -4.11
CA LYS A 33 6.27 9.44 -5.50
C LYS A 33 7.39 8.49 -5.88
N GLU A 34 7.16 7.67 -6.89
CA GLU A 34 8.15 6.72 -7.40
C GLU A 34 9.21 7.42 -8.24
N ASP A 35 8.82 8.48 -8.96
CA ASP A 35 9.72 9.28 -9.77
C ASP A 35 9.84 10.73 -9.26
N LYS A 36 10.91 11.40 -9.70
CA LYS A 36 11.22 12.80 -9.35
C LYS A 36 10.22 13.81 -9.94
N LEU A 37 9.50 13.43 -10.99
CA LEU A 37 8.51 14.26 -11.66
C LEU A 37 7.13 14.17 -10.97
N GLY A 38 6.94 13.19 -10.08
CA GLY A 38 5.67 12.90 -9.40
C GLY A 38 4.60 12.31 -10.32
N LEU A 39 4.99 11.68 -11.43
CA LEU A 39 4.03 11.10 -12.39
C LEU A 39 3.50 9.76 -11.89
N ASP A 40 4.38 8.95 -11.30
CA ASP A 40 4.01 7.70 -10.66
C ASP A 40 3.81 7.89 -9.15
N LEU A 41 2.54 7.72 -8.73
CA LEU A 41 2.12 7.75 -7.34
C LEU A 41 1.79 6.34 -6.86
N LEU A 42 2.40 5.97 -5.73
CA LEU A 42 2.17 4.73 -5.01
C LEU A 42 1.39 5.04 -3.73
N TYR A 43 0.22 4.45 -3.59
CA TYR A 43 -0.66 4.68 -2.45
C TYR A 43 -0.49 3.58 -1.42
N ILE A 44 -0.45 3.92 -0.14
CA ILE A 44 -0.24 2.95 0.94
C ILE A 44 -1.39 3.03 1.94
N GLN A 45 -1.93 1.87 2.29
CA GLN A 45 -2.84 1.69 3.41
C GLN A 45 -2.21 0.66 4.36
N ALA A 46 -2.10 1.00 5.64
CA ALA A 46 -1.68 0.12 6.71
C ALA A 46 -2.81 -0.02 7.74
N LYS A 47 -3.35 -1.23 7.90
CA LYS A 47 -4.44 -1.49 8.84
C LYS A 47 -3.99 -2.49 9.91
N ARG A 48 -4.01 -2.05 11.18
CA ARG A 48 -3.78 -2.95 12.33
C ARG A 48 -5.01 -3.82 12.53
N TRP A 49 -4.81 -5.14 12.57
CA TRP A 49 -5.85 -6.14 12.80
C TRP A 49 -5.44 -7.04 13.96
N ASP A 50 -6.40 -7.36 14.82
CA ASP A 50 -6.17 -8.17 16.02
C ASP A 50 -6.32 -9.66 15.68
N ASN A 51 -5.28 -10.26 15.10
CA ASN A 51 -5.19 -11.68 14.72
C ASN A 51 -6.30 -12.22 13.80
N ALA A 52 -7.06 -11.34 13.14
CA ALA A 52 -8.08 -11.72 12.18
C ALA A 52 -7.52 -11.69 10.75
N THR A 53 -7.97 -12.63 9.91
CA THR A 53 -7.57 -12.68 8.51
C THR A 53 -8.26 -11.56 7.71
N VAL A 54 -7.47 -10.79 6.94
CA VAL A 54 -7.97 -9.75 6.05
C VAL A 54 -8.62 -10.40 4.82
N GLY A 55 -9.92 -10.16 4.65
CA GLY A 55 -10.70 -10.68 3.54
C GLY A 55 -10.68 -9.80 2.29
N SER A 56 -11.21 -10.34 1.18
CA SER A 56 -11.35 -9.60 -0.08
C SER A 56 -12.15 -8.29 0.00
N PRO A 57 -13.17 -8.10 0.89
CA PRO A 57 -13.89 -6.83 0.96
C PRO A 57 -13.01 -5.63 1.34
N GLU A 58 -11.96 -5.86 2.15
CA GLU A 58 -11.02 -4.82 2.55
C GLU A 58 -10.13 -4.39 1.38
N ILE A 59 -9.67 -5.37 0.60
CA ILE A 59 -8.88 -5.10 -0.61
C ILE A 59 -9.74 -4.40 -1.67
N GLN A 60 -11.00 -4.82 -1.85
CA GLN A 60 -11.97 -4.16 -2.72
C GLN A 60 -12.17 -2.69 -2.33
N LYS A 61 -12.33 -2.41 -1.04
CA LYS A 61 -12.49 -1.05 -0.53
C LYS A 61 -11.25 -0.19 -0.84
N PHE A 62 -10.06 -0.74 -0.62
CA PHE A 62 -8.81 -0.06 -0.94
C PHE A 62 -8.68 0.22 -2.45
N VAL A 63 -8.95 -0.78 -3.29
CA VAL A 63 -8.93 -0.63 -4.75
C VAL A 63 -9.95 0.41 -5.23
N GLY A 64 -11.14 0.43 -4.63
CA GLY A 64 -12.13 1.49 -4.89
C GLY A 64 -11.60 2.89 -4.57
N ALA A 65 -10.88 3.04 -3.46
CA ALA A 65 -10.21 4.30 -3.13
C ALA A 65 -9.11 4.66 -4.14
N LEU A 66 -8.31 3.68 -4.60
CA LEU A 66 -7.30 3.88 -5.65
C LEU A 66 -7.94 4.36 -6.96
N HIS A 67 -9.02 3.74 -7.40
CA HIS A 67 -9.75 4.13 -8.61
C HIS A 67 -10.31 5.54 -8.50
N GLY A 68 -10.89 5.91 -7.35
CA GLY A 68 -11.34 7.28 -7.08
C GLY A 68 -10.22 8.32 -7.17
N LYS A 69 -8.97 7.93 -6.87
CA LYS A 69 -7.77 8.77 -6.98
C LYS A 69 -7.02 8.60 -8.32
N LYS A 70 -7.56 7.84 -9.28
CA LYS A 70 -6.92 7.47 -10.56
C LYS A 70 -5.53 6.84 -10.37
N ALA A 71 -5.32 6.17 -9.25
CA ALA A 71 -4.05 5.51 -8.92
C ALA A 71 -3.98 4.15 -9.62
N LYS A 72 -2.80 3.84 -10.16
CA LYS A 72 -2.53 2.56 -10.85
C LYS A 72 -1.75 1.56 -9.98
N LYS A 73 -1.18 2.03 -8.87
CA LYS A 73 -0.29 1.27 -7.99
C LYS A 73 -0.68 1.51 -6.53
N GLY A 74 -0.67 0.45 -5.71
CA GLY A 74 -0.90 0.57 -4.28
C GLY A 74 -0.28 -0.57 -3.47
N ILE A 75 -0.03 -0.30 -2.18
CA ILE A 75 0.42 -1.27 -1.19
C ILE A 75 -0.60 -1.33 -0.06
N PHE A 76 -1.07 -2.53 0.24
CA PHE A 76 -1.87 -2.81 1.42
C PHE A 76 -1.03 -3.57 2.44
N ILE A 77 -0.88 -3.00 3.62
CA ILE A 77 -0.07 -3.54 4.72
C ILE A 77 -1.00 -3.95 5.87
N THR A 78 -0.80 -5.14 6.41
CA THR A 78 -1.48 -5.59 7.63
C THR A 78 -0.52 -6.31 8.57
N THR A 79 -0.79 -6.24 9.87
CA THR A 79 -0.09 -7.03 10.89
C THR A 79 -0.61 -8.45 11.00
N SER A 80 -1.71 -8.78 10.32
CA SER A 80 -2.31 -10.12 10.29
C SER A 80 -1.98 -10.83 8.97
N THR A 81 -2.79 -11.81 8.56
CA THR A 81 -2.64 -12.55 7.29
C THR A 81 -3.76 -12.21 6.31
N PHE A 82 -3.53 -12.39 5.01
CA PHE A 82 -4.58 -12.26 3.99
C PHE A 82 -5.29 -13.59 3.73
N SER A 83 -6.59 -13.53 3.44
CA SER A 83 -7.32 -14.70 2.97
C SER A 83 -6.88 -15.04 1.55
N LYS A 84 -7.02 -16.32 1.17
CA LYS A 84 -6.78 -16.75 -0.21
C LYS A 84 -7.59 -15.93 -1.22
N SER A 85 -8.85 -15.65 -0.90
CA SER A 85 -9.72 -14.82 -1.73
C SER A 85 -9.26 -13.37 -1.86
N ALA A 86 -8.60 -12.80 -0.85
CA ALA A 86 -8.03 -11.46 -0.91
C ALA A 86 -6.82 -11.43 -1.86
N VAL A 87 -5.95 -12.44 -1.79
CA VAL A 87 -4.78 -12.58 -2.67
C VAL A 87 -5.21 -12.83 -4.11
N GLU A 88 -6.14 -13.76 -4.33
CA GLU A 88 -6.69 -14.06 -5.66
C GLU A 88 -7.39 -12.83 -6.27
N TYR A 89 -8.15 -12.09 -5.46
CA TYR A 89 -8.76 -10.84 -5.90
C TYR A 89 -7.70 -9.82 -6.32
N ALA A 90 -6.67 -9.57 -5.51
CA ALA A 90 -5.61 -8.62 -5.85
C ALA A 90 -4.85 -9.01 -7.13
N ALA A 91 -4.60 -10.30 -7.35
CA ALA A 91 -3.92 -10.80 -8.54
C ALA A 91 -4.75 -10.67 -9.83
N GLY A 92 -6.08 -10.62 -9.73
CA GLY A 92 -6.98 -10.49 -10.87
C GLY A 92 -7.25 -9.05 -11.33
N LEU A 93 -6.61 -8.04 -10.72
CA LEU A 93 -6.84 -6.64 -11.03
C LEU A 93 -5.84 -6.11 -12.06
N ASP A 94 -6.30 -5.24 -12.95
CA ASP A 94 -5.43 -4.42 -13.80
C ASP A 94 -4.62 -3.40 -12.97
N THR A 95 -5.13 -3.03 -11.80
CA THR A 95 -4.45 -2.15 -10.84
C THR A 95 -3.42 -2.95 -10.06
N LYS A 96 -2.15 -2.52 -10.07
CA LYS A 96 -1.07 -3.25 -9.40
C LYS A 96 -1.14 -3.01 -7.89
N VAL A 97 -1.72 -3.96 -7.16
CA VAL A 97 -1.80 -3.94 -5.70
C VAL A 97 -0.84 -4.98 -5.12
N ILE A 98 0.08 -4.52 -4.26
CA ILE A 98 0.95 -5.37 -3.48
C ILE A 98 0.36 -5.55 -2.09
N LEU A 99 0.26 -6.79 -1.64
CA LEU A 99 -0.17 -7.15 -0.30
C LEU A 99 1.07 -7.48 0.53
N ILE A 100 1.22 -6.84 1.69
CA ILE A 100 2.30 -7.11 2.65
C ILE A 100 1.66 -7.49 3.98
N ASP A 101 1.89 -8.72 4.42
CA ASP A 101 1.35 -9.23 5.67
C ASP A 101 2.37 -9.16 6.83
N GLY A 102 1.93 -9.53 8.03
CA GLY A 102 2.77 -9.46 9.22
C GLY A 102 3.99 -10.38 9.18
N ALA A 103 3.90 -11.50 8.46
CA ALA A 103 5.02 -12.43 8.30
C ALA A 103 6.06 -11.86 7.34
N GLN A 104 5.62 -11.32 6.19
CA GLN A 104 6.49 -10.64 5.23
C GLN A 104 7.14 -9.39 5.80
N LEU A 105 6.44 -8.65 6.68
CA LEU A 105 7.02 -7.53 7.41
C LEU A 105 8.14 -7.94 8.38
N ALA A 106 8.12 -9.17 8.90
CA ALA A 106 9.12 -9.67 9.86
C ALA A 106 10.38 -10.23 9.18
N GLU A 107 10.30 -10.57 7.89
CA GLU A 107 11.43 -11.06 7.08
C GLU A 107 12.17 -9.94 6.32
N LEU A 108 11.70 -8.69 6.40
CA LEU A 108 12.26 -7.48 5.77
C LEU A 108 13.04 -6.61 6.77
#